data_AF-A0ABD5X592-F1
#
_entry.id   AF-A0ABD5X592-F1
#
_cell.length_a   1.000
_cell.length_b   1.000
_cell.length_c   1.000
_cell.angle_alpha   90.00
_cell.angle_beta   90.00
_cell.angle_gamma   90.00
#
_symmetry.space_group_name_H-M   'P 1'
#
loop_
_entity.id
_entity.type
_entity.pdbx_description
1 polymer ?
#
loop_
_entity_poly.entity_id
_entity_poly.type
_entity_poly.pdbx_seq_one_letter_code
_entity_poly.pdbx_strand_id
1 'polypeptide(L)'
;MDRRTFVRLAAVSAGGAVAGCIGGEDSNTVFDEPYIEDANPEALAYPAHGEKLPDVSLPAPLQDKNMSTAAFVGERETLLTFIYTRCPGPCPGMTAALAHVHVDAAKEGYSDEVALMPTTFDPEYDDTERLRKFSKQNGADPTAENWVILRPESSERADEVINGEFGVGFEAYEKADGKGHGGHNSSQGEPLNPDEGDTDFTHVNLVLLANRDGYIERAYQEVPRPDKLLSDLKTVRNGY
;
A
#
# COMPACT_ATOMS: atom_id res chain seq x y z
N MET A 1 -8.83 11.03 27.87
CA MET A 1 -9.47 9.96 28.65
C MET A 1 -8.51 8.79 28.69
N ASP A 2 -7.82 8.61 29.81
CA ASP A 2 -6.82 7.58 30.04
C ASP A 2 -7.44 6.17 30.06
N ARG A 3 -6.93 5.27 29.22
CA ARG A 3 -7.23 3.83 29.29
C ARG A 3 -6.05 3.11 29.94
N ARG A 4 -6.04 3.05 31.27
CA ARG A 4 -5.16 2.13 32.01
C ARG A 4 -5.91 1.49 33.16
N THR A 5 -5.67 0.18 33.29
CA THR A 5 -5.75 -0.63 34.51
C THR A 5 -7.08 -1.35 34.77
N PHE A 6 -7.14 -2.63 34.41
CA PHE A 6 -7.75 -3.64 35.28
C PHE A 6 -7.10 -5.01 35.02
N VAL A 7 -6.12 -5.37 35.86
CA VAL A 7 -5.73 -6.76 36.07
C VAL A 7 -6.52 -7.26 37.29
N ARG A 8 -7.34 -8.29 37.11
CA ARG A 8 -7.87 -9.11 38.21
C ARG A 8 -7.42 -10.54 38.02
N LEU A 9 -6.59 -10.98 38.96
CA LEU A 9 -6.13 -12.35 39.16
C LEU A 9 -7.20 -13.11 39.97
N ALA A 10 -7.59 -14.33 39.56
CA ALA A 10 -8.15 -15.32 40.47
C ALA A 10 -8.03 -16.77 39.91
N ALA A 11 -7.11 -17.51 40.54
CA ALA A 11 -7.10 -18.92 40.96
C ALA A 11 -7.62 -20.09 40.08
N VAL A 12 -6.79 -21.13 40.14
CA VAL A 12 -6.81 -22.48 39.52
C VAL A 12 -8.01 -23.35 39.91
N SER A 13 -8.51 -24.13 38.95
CA SER A 13 -9.11 -25.46 39.18
C SER A 13 -8.68 -26.43 38.09
N ALA A 14 -8.03 -27.53 38.48
CA ALA A 14 -7.57 -28.60 37.59
C ALA A 14 -8.67 -29.65 37.35
N GLY A 15 -8.77 -30.18 36.12
CA GLY A 15 -9.43 -31.46 35.84
C GLY A 15 -9.90 -31.65 34.40
N GLY A 16 -9.36 -32.67 33.72
CA GLY A 16 -10.03 -33.41 32.64
C GLY A 16 -9.48 -33.22 31.22
N ALA A 17 -8.78 -34.24 30.71
CA ALA A 17 -8.40 -34.36 29.31
C ALA A 17 -9.61 -34.70 28.43
N VAL A 18 -9.75 -34.02 27.29
CA VAL A 18 -10.32 -34.56 26.05
C VAL A 18 -9.48 -34.05 24.88
N ALA A 19 -9.15 -34.98 23.98
CA ALA A 19 -8.58 -34.71 22.67
C ALA A 19 -9.54 -33.89 21.80
N GLY A 20 -8.96 -33.14 20.85
CA GLY A 20 -9.67 -32.32 19.86
C GLY A 20 -9.20 -30.86 19.98
N CYS A 21 -8.67 -30.21 18.96
CA CYS A 21 -9.07 -30.32 17.56
C CYS A 21 -7.86 -30.35 16.62
N ILE A 22 -7.94 -31.25 15.63
CA ILE A 22 -7.48 -30.94 14.27
C ILE A 22 -8.19 -29.63 13.89
N GLY A 23 -7.44 -28.54 13.83
CA GLY A 23 -7.89 -27.27 13.27
C GLY A 23 -6.95 -26.97 12.12
N GLY A 24 -7.29 -27.43 10.92
CA GLY A 24 -6.96 -26.61 9.77
C GLY A 24 -7.77 -25.34 9.97
N GLU A 25 -7.11 -24.27 10.39
CA GLU A 25 -7.72 -22.95 10.26
C GLU A 25 -7.81 -22.70 8.76
N ASP A 26 -9.04 -22.55 8.27
CA ASP A 26 -9.30 -22.03 6.94
C ASP A 26 -8.70 -20.62 6.90
N SER A 27 -7.43 -20.53 6.52
CA SER A 27 -6.70 -19.28 6.42
C SER A 27 -7.33 -18.45 5.31
N ASN A 28 -7.65 -17.19 5.61
CA ASN A 28 -8.12 -16.23 4.60
C ASN A 28 -7.00 -15.75 3.65
N THR A 29 -5.79 -16.27 3.82
CA THR A 29 -4.60 -15.92 3.04
C THR A 29 -3.95 -17.16 2.43
N VAL A 30 -3.41 -16.99 1.22
CA VAL A 30 -2.65 -17.99 0.48
C VAL A 30 -1.29 -18.21 1.12
N PHE A 31 -0.67 -17.14 1.62
CA PHE A 31 0.58 -17.26 2.34
C PHE A 31 0.35 -17.48 3.83
N ASP A 32 1.26 -18.23 4.45
CA ASP A 32 1.41 -18.26 5.90
C ASP A 32 1.81 -16.87 6.43
N GLU A 33 1.47 -16.65 7.70
CA GLU A 33 1.85 -15.45 8.45
C GLU A 33 3.37 -15.27 8.36
N PRO A 34 3.84 -14.06 7.96
CA PRO A 34 5.27 -13.81 7.85
C PRO A 34 5.93 -13.95 9.22
N TYR A 35 7.04 -14.67 9.30
CA TYR A 35 7.85 -14.68 10.51
C TYR A 35 8.48 -13.30 10.71
N ILE A 36 8.02 -12.56 11.71
CA ILE A 36 8.66 -11.34 12.18
C ILE A 36 9.24 -11.63 13.55
N GLU A 37 10.56 -11.62 13.66
CA GLU A 37 11.26 -11.82 14.93
C GLU A 37 10.82 -10.69 15.89
N ASP A 38 10.12 -11.04 16.96
CA ASP A 38 9.64 -10.16 18.04
C ASP A 38 8.62 -9.05 17.71
N ALA A 39 7.94 -9.08 16.55
CA ALA A 39 6.80 -8.18 16.31
C ALA A 39 5.46 -8.86 16.64
N ASN A 40 4.68 -8.25 17.53
CA ASN A 40 3.25 -8.51 17.57
C ASN A 40 2.64 -7.91 16.29
N PRO A 41 1.93 -8.67 15.43
CA PRO A 41 1.23 -8.11 14.26
C PRO A 41 0.32 -6.93 14.62
N GLU A 42 -0.32 -6.97 15.81
CA GLU A 42 -1.15 -5.87 16.33
C GLU A 42 -0.34 -4.61 16.72
N ALA A 43 1.00 -4.68 16.72
CA ALA A 43 1.90 -3.55 16.99
C ALA A 43 2.42 -2.87 15.71
N LEU A 44 2.09 -3.41 14.53
CA LEU A 44 2.35 -2.72 13.27
C LEU A 44 1.40 -1.54 13.14
N ALA A 45 1.92 -0.41 12.67
CA ALA A 45 1.09 0.79 12.45
C ALA A 45 0.14 0.62 11.26
N TYR A 46 0.50 -0.24 10.31
CA TYR A 46 -0.21 -0.47 9.04
C TYR A 46 -0.92 -1.84 9.04
N PRO A 47 -1.91 -2.03 8.14
CA PRO A 47 -2.66 -3.28 8.02
C PRO A 47 -1.73 -4.50 7.84
N ALA A 48 -1.81 -5.44 8.77
CA ALA A 48 -0.95 -6.62 8.83
C ALA A 48 -1.48 -7.77 7.97
N HIS A 49 -0.67 -8.84 7.83
CA HIS A 49 -1.08 -10.07 7.15
C HIS A 49 -2.39 -10.62 7.76
N GLY A 50 -3.31 -11.07 6.90
CA GLY A 50 -4.60 -11.62 7.31
C GLY A 50 -5.64 -10.57 7.72
N GLU A 51 -5.26 -9.30 7.86
CA GLU A 51 -6.21 -8.20 8.05
C GLU A 51 -6.88 -7.81 6.73
N LYS A 52 -8.03 -7.14 6.82
CA LYS A 52 -8.71 -6.62 5.63
C LYS A 52 -8.06 -5.34 5.18
N LEU A 53 -7.97 -5.17 3.86
CA LEU A 53 -7.66 -3.87 3.26
C LEU A 53 -8.68 -2.83 3.76
N PRO A 54 -8.24 -1.72 4.39
CA PRO A 54 -9.15 -0.66 4.82
C PRO A 54 -10.05 -0.21 3.67
N ASP A 55 -11.35 -0.07 3.93
CA ASP A 55 -12.35 0.37 2.95
C ASP A 55 -12.57 1.87 3.07
N VAL A 56 -11.88 2.63 2.24
CA VAL A 56 -11.92 4.10 2.23
C VAL A 56 -12.22 4.58 0.82
N SER A 57 -13.21 5.47 0.70
CA SER A 57 -13.52 6.13 -0.56
C SER A 57 -12.68 7.40 -0.74
N LEU A 58 -11.99 7.48 -1.88
CA LEU A 58 -11.17 8.62 -2.30
C LEU A 58 -11.48 8.99 -3.77
N PRO A 59 -11.29 10.26 -4.17
CA PRO A 59 -11.29 10.64 -5.57
C PRO A 59 -10.26 9.86 -6.39
N ALA A 60 -10.68 9.32 -7.53
CA ALA A 60 -9.83 8.72 -8.55
C ALA A 60 -9.81 9.64 -9.78
N PRO A 61 -8.90 10.63 -9.83
CA PRO A 61 -8.96 11.73 -10.79
C PRO A 61 -8.79 11.29 -12.26
N LEU A 62 -8.20 10.13 -12.52
CA LEU A 62 -8.07 9.61 -13.89
C LEU A 62 -9.36 8.97 -14.41
N GLN A 63 -10.27 8.58 -13.51
CA GLN A 63 -11.57 7.98 -13.82
C GLN A 63 -12.74 8.93 -13.54
N ASP A 64 -12.48 10.14 -13.05
CA ASP A 64 -13.47 11.18 -12.75
C ASP A 64 -14.62 10.69 -11.85
N LYS A 65 -14.27 9.90 -10.82
CA LYS A 65 -15.21 9.38 -9.83
C LYS A 65 -14.51 9.09 -8.51
N ASN A 66 -15.28 8.93 -7.44
CA ASN A 66 -14.76 8.33 -6.21
C ASN A 66 -14.64 6.81 -6.36
N MET A 67 -13.57 6.24 -5.84
CA MET A 67 -13.34 4.80 -5.75
C MET A 67 -13.00 4.41 -4.32
N SER A 68 -13.51 3.27 -3.88
CA SER A 68 -13.06 2.64 -2.64
C SER A 68 -11.74 1.91 -2.88
N THR A 69 -10.85 1.91 -1.89
CA THR A 69 -9.67 1.04 -1.82
C THR A 69 -10.05 -0.45 -1.84
N ALA A 70 -11.24 -0.80 -1.39
CA ALA A 70 -11.82 -2.15 -1.44
C ALA A 70 -12.77 -2.36 -2.64
N ALA A 71 -12.77 -1.46 -3.65
CA ALA A 71 -13.71 -1.52 -4.78
C ALA A 71 -13.62 -2.80 -5.63
N PHE A 72 -12.53 -3.56 -5.52
CA PHE A 72 -12.28 -4.77 -6.29
C PHE A 72 -12.36 -6.06 -5.47
N VAL A 73 -12.79 -6.00 -4.20
CA VAL A 73 -13.01 -7.20 -3.38
C VAL A 73 -14.07 -8.07 -4.05
N GLY A 74 -13.74 -9.35 -4.23
CA GLY A 74 -14.51 -10.35 -4.97
C GLY A 74 -14.17 -10.44 -6.46
N GLU A 75 -13.38 -9.50 -7.00
CA GLU A 75 -13.10 -9.39 -8.44
C GLU A 75 -11.62 -9.46 -8.77
N ARG A 76 -10.75 -8.75 -8.02
CA ARG A 76 -9.33 -8.59 -8.37
C ARG A 76 -8.40 -8.65 -7.16
N GLU A 77 -7.19 -9.14 -7.37
CA GLU A 77 -6.09 -8.91 -6.43
C GLU A 77 -5.67 -7.44 -6.50
N THR A 78 -5.39 -6.82 -5.35
CA THR A 78 -5.14 -5.38 -5.28
C THR A 78 -3.74 -5.09 -4.76
N LEU A 79 -2.99 -4.27 -5.50
CA LEU A 79 -1.74 -3.68 -5.04
C LEU A 79 -1.95 -2.20 -4.74
N LEU A 80 -1.76 -1.79 -3.49
CA LEU A 80 -1.93 -0.42 -3.03
C LEU A 80 -0.60 0.13 -2.54
N THR A 81 -0.27 1.38 -2.89
CA THR A 81 0.97 2.03 -2.46
C THR A 81 0.74 3.52 -2.23
N PHE A 82 1.66 4.19 -1.53
CA PHE A 82 1.55 5.60 -1.16
C PHE A 82 2.71 6.40 -1.75
N ILE A 83 2.40 7.48 -2.47
CA ILE A 83 3.38 8.27 -3.22
C ILE A 83 3.12 9.77 -3.09
N TYR A 84 4.08 10.57 -3.55
CA TYR A 84 3.85 11.95 -3.98
C TYR A 84 4.77 12.23 -5.17
N THR A 85 4.32 13.05 -6.11
CA THR A 85 5.00 13.09 -7.42
C THR A 85 6.37 13.77 -7.41
N ARG A 86 6.64 14.61 -6.41
CA ARG A 86 7.92 15.33 -6.25
C ARG A 86 9.00 14.54 -5.51
N CYS A 87 8.69 13.36 -5.00
CA CYS A 87 9.59 12.60 -4.14
C CYS A 87 10.92 12.29 -4.83
N PRO A 88 12.06 12.81 -4.33
CA PRO A 88 13.37 12.54 -4.92
C PRO A 88 13.92 11.15 -4.56
N GLY A 89 13.20 10.38 -3.75
CA GLY A 89 13.65 9.09 -3.21
C GLY A 89 12.88 7.90 -3.78
N PRO A 90 12.20 7.09 -2.94
CA PRO A 90 11.70 5.77 -3.34
C PRO A 90 10.41 5.77 -4.19
N CYS A 91 9.58 6.83 -4.15
CA CYS A 91 8.26 6.79 -4.79
C CYS A 91 8.28 6.46 -6.30
N PRO A 92 9.20 7.00 -7.13
CA PRO A 92 9.30 6.60 -8.53
C PRO A 92 9.56 5.09 -8.70
N GLY A 93 10.40 4.50 -7.83
CA GLY A 93 10.65 3.06 -7.77
C GLY A 93 9.43 2.25 -7.32
N MET A 94 8.67 2.73 -6.33
CA MET A 94 7.43 2.09 -5.88
C MET A 94 6.39 2.06 -7.00
N THR A 95 6.20 3.18 -7.71
CA THR A 95 5.32 3.26 -8.87
C THR A 95 5.81 2.36 -10.01
N ALA A 96 7.13 2.30 -10.26
CA ALA A 96 7.69 1.41 -11.27
C ALA A 96 7.47 -0.07 -10.92
N ALA A 97 7.51 -0.46 -9.65
CA ALA A 97 7.20 -1.83 -9.25
C ALA A 97 5.76 -2.22 -9.58
N LEU A 98 4.78 -1.35 -9.33
CA LEU A 98 3.40 -1.55 -9.78
C LEU A 98 3.28 -1.54 -11.31
N ALA A 99 4.03 -0.67 -11.99
CA ALA A 99 4.05 -0.62 -13.45
C ALA A 99 4.59 -1.92 -14.09
N HIS A 100 5.55 -2.59 -13.44
CA HIS A 100 5.99 -3.92 -13.87
C HIS A 100 4.86 -4.95 -13.83
N VAL A 101 4.04 -4.92 -12.78
CA VAL A 101 2.83 -5.75 -12.69
C VAL A 101 1.84 -5.37 -13.77
N HIS A 102 1.60 -4.09 -14.00
CA HIS A 102 0.73 -3.58 -15.06
C HIS A 102 1.14 -4.14 -16.44
N VAL A 103 2.43 -4.07 -16.79
CA VAL A 103 2.96 -4.55 -18.06
C VAL A 103 2.89 -6.07 -18.17
N ASP A 104 3.22 -6.81 -17.11
CA ASP A 104 3.13 -8.27 -17.09
C ASP A 104 1.68 -8.74 -17.24
N ALA A 105 0.73 -8.10 -16.54
CA ALA A 105 -0.70 -8.38 -16.64
C ALA A 105 -1.24 -8.17 -18.06
N ALA A 106 -0.82 -7.10 -18.74
CA ALA A 106 -1.19 -6.85 -20.13
C ALA A 106 -0.59 -7.90 -21.09
N LYS A 107 0.65 -8.34 -20.82
CA LYS A 107 1.36 -9.31 -21.66
C LYS A 107 0.82 -10.72 -21.53
N GLU A 108 0.49 -11.14 -20.32
CA GLU A 108 0.05 -12.49 -20.00
C GLU A 108 -1.49 -12.62 -19.93
N GLY A 109 -2.22 -11.51 -20.14
CA GLY A 109 -3.67 -11.52 -20.34
C GLY A 109 -4.49 -11.62 -19.07
N TYR A 110 -4.05 -10.99 -17.98
CA TYR A 110 -4.75 -10.98 -16.69
C TYR A 110 -4.99 -9.57 -16.13
N SER A 111 -4.99 -8.54 -16.98
CA SER A 111 -5.20 -7.14 -16.57
C SER A 111 -6.53 -6.91 -15.83
N ASP A 112 -7.55 -7.70 -16.13
CA ASP A 112 -8.87 -7.67 -15.51
C ASP A 112 -8.94 -8.38 -14.16
N GLU A 113 -7.90 -9.12 -13.76
CA GLU A 113 -7.79 -9.80 -12.48
C GLU A 113 -6.99 -9.01 -11.44
N VAL A 114 -6.27 -7.94 -11.83
CA VAL A 114 -5.46 -7.14 -10.90
C VAL A 114 -5.90 -5.69 -10.88
N ALA A 115 -5.83 -5.05 -9.71
CA ALA A 115 -6.01 -3.62 -9.51
C ALA A 115 -4.73 -2.99 -8.91
N LEU A 116 -4.33 -1.83 -9.43
CA LEU A 116 -3.12 -1.12 -9.06
C LEU A 116 -3.52 0.27 -8.59
N MET A 117 -3.32 0.54 -7.30
CA MET A 117 -3.85 1.71 -6.61
C MET A 117 -2.75 2.56 -5.96
N PRO A 118 -1.89 3.25 -6.74
CA PRO A 118 -1.05 4.30 -6.17
C PRO A 118 -1.93 5.39 -5.56
N THR A 119 -1.63 5.85 -4.35
CA THR A 119 -2.41 6.83 -3.61
C THR A 119 -1.51 7.99 -3.22
N THR A 120 -1.86 9.22 -3.62
CA THR A 120 -1.04 10.39 -3.23
C THR A 120 -1.33 10.84 -1.80
N PHE A 121 -0.28 11.23 -1.06
CA PHE A 121 -0.41 11.96 0.21
C PHE A 121 -0.06 13.46 0.11
N ASP A 122 0.24 13.97 -1.08
CA ASP A 122 0.44 15.41 -1.36
C ASP A 122 -0.63 15.96 -2.31
N PRO A 123 -1.92 15.87 -1.96
CA PRO A 123 -3.00 16.21 -2.88
C PRO A 123 -3.00 17.69 -3.30
N GLU A 124 -2.45 18.60 -2.49
CA GLU A 124 -2.37 20.03 -2.81
C GLU A 124 -1.48 20.31 -4.03
N TYR A 125 -0.41 19.54 -4.21
CA TYR A 125 0.47 19.65 -5.38
C TYR A 125 0.09 18.67 -6.50
N ASP A 126 -0.24 17.43 -6.12
CA ASP A 126 -0.51 16.32 -7.02
C ASP A 126 -1.91 16.43 -7.66
N ASP A 127 -2.03 17.30 -8.66
CA ASP A 127 -3.23 17.36 -9.51
C ASP A 127 -3.30 16.20 -10.51
N THR A 128 -4.44 16.08 -11.20
CA THR A 128 -4.70 15.04 -12.20
C THR A 128 -3.63 14.97 -13.30
N GLU A 129 -3.11 16.12 -13.74
CA GLU A 129 -2.12 16.17 -14.82
C GLU A 129 -0.75 15.66 -14.33
N ARG A 130 -0.31 16.10 -13.15
CA ARG A 130 0.93 15.62 -12.53
C ARG A 130 0.87 14.13 -12.23
N LEU A 131 -0.23 13.64 -11.66
CA LEU A 131 -0.44 12.21 -11.38
C LEU A 131 -0.40 11.36 -12.67
N ARG A 132 -1.02 11.84 -13.76
CA ARG A 132 -0.97 11.19 -15.07
C ARG A 132 0.45 11.15 -15.62
N LYS A 133 1.17 12.27 -15.54
CA LYS A 133 2.55 12.39 -16.04
C LYS A 133 3.50 11.50 -15.23
N PHE A 134 3.37 11.48 -13.92
CA PHE A 134 4.18 10.66 -13.01
C PHE A 134 3.98 9.17 -13.27
N SER A 135 2.73 8.73 -13.45
CA SER A 135 2.41 7.35 -13.81
C SER A 135 3.10 6.94 -15.11
N LYS A 136 2.98 7.78 -16.16
CA LYS A 136 3.59 7.52 -17.47
C LYS A 136 5.12 7.49 -17.43
N GLN A 137 5.75 8.42 -16.71
CA GLN A 137 7.21 8.48 -16.58
C GLN A 137 7.78 7.24 -15.88
N ASN A 138 7.01 6.67 -14.95
CA ASN A 138 7.40 5.48 -14.20
C ASN A 138 6.86 4.17 -14.81
N GLY A 139 6.45 4.20 -16.10
CA GLY A 139 6.20 3.00 -16.90
C GLY A 139 4.77 2.46 -16.89
N ALA A 140 3.83 3.12 -16.19
CA ALA A 140 2.42 2.73 -16.22
C ALA A 140 1.68 3.37 -17.39
N ASP A 141 0.63 2.72 -17.89
CA ASP A 141 -0.35 3.35 -18.77
C ASP A 141 -1.48 3.99 -17.92
N PRO A 142 -1.54 5.32 -17.79
CA PRO A 142 -2.57 6.00 -16.99
C PRO A 142 -3.96 5.99 -17.63
N THR A 143 -4.14 5.30 -18.76
CA THR A 143 -5.44 5.06 -19.39
C THR A 143 -5.94 3.64 -19.16
N ALA A 144 -5.13 2.75 -18.59
CA ALA A 144 -5.52 1.39 -18.31
C ALA A 144 -6.56 1.30 -17.19
N GLU A 145 -7.54 0.40 -17.37
CA GLU A 145 -8.63 0.23 -16.42
C GLU A 145 -8.18 -0.28 -15.04
N ASN A 146 -7.08 -1.03 -15.00
CA ASN A 146 -6.50 -1.53 -13.76
C ASN A 146 -5.56 -0.55 -13.04
N TRP A 147 -5.31 0.64 -13.61
CA TRP A 147 -4.48 1.67 -12.99
C TRP A 147 -5.35 2.78 -12.40
N VAL A 148 -5.58 2.71 -11.09
CA VAL A 148 -6.49 3.59 -10.36
C VAL A 148 -5.71 4.43 -9.36
N ILE A 149 -5.24 5.59 -9.79
CA ILE A 149 -4.57 6.51 -8.85
C ILE A 149 -5.61 7.18 -7.96
N LEU A 150 -5.37 7.18 -6.64
CA LEU A 150 -6.25 7.82 -5.66
C LEU A 150 -5.64 9.12 -5.15
N ARG A 151 -6.49 10.12 -4.93
CA ARG A 151 -6.09 11.45 -4.46
C ARG A 151 -7.08 11.94 -3.40
N PRO A 152 -6.69 11.99 -2.11
CA PRO A 152 -7.47 12.66 -1.07
C PRO A 152 -7.83 14.10 -1.44
N GLU A 153 -8.94 14.60 -0.91
CA GLU A 153 -9.45 15.94 -1.24
C GLU A 153 -8.58 17.07 -0.67
N SER A 154 -7.83 16.81 0.41
CA SER A 154 -6.98 17.78 1.12
C SER A 154 -5.85 17.07 1.88
N SER A 155 -4.85 17.83 2.33
CA SER A 155 -3.80 17.29 3.23
C SER A 155 -4.34 16.73 4.54
N GLU A 156 -5.41 17.32 5.10
CA GLU A 156 -6.07 16.80 6.31
C GLU A 156 -6.70 15.42 6.04
N ARG A 157 -7.36 15.28 4.88
CA ARG A 157 -7.93 13.98 4.48
C ARG A 157 -6.85 12.96 4.16
N ALA A 158 -5.71 13.40 3.60
CA ALA A 158 -4.56 12.53 3.39
C ALA A 158 -4.01 12.00 4.72
N ASP A 159 -3.86 12.85 5.75
CA ASP A 159 -3.43 12.42 7.09
C ASP A 159 -4.42 11.43 7.72
N GLU A 160 -5.72 11.79 7.74
CA GLU A 160 -6.77 10.94 8.31
C GLU A 160 -6.76 9.53 7.71
N VAL A 161 -6.62 9.43 6.39
CA VAL A 161 -6.66 8.14 5.70
C VAL A 161 -5.32 7.43 5.74
N ILE A 162 -4.25 8.08 5.31
CA ILE A 162 -2.98 7.41 5.04
C ILE A 162 -2.20 7.17 6.33
N ASN A 163 -2.29 8.08 7.32
CA ASN A 163 -1.76 7.82 8.66
C ASN A 163 -2.76 7.10 9.56
N GLY A 164 -4.04 7.49 9.53
CA GLY A 164 -5.05 6.92 10.44
C GLY A 164 -5.48 5.50 10.09
N GLU A 165 -5.80 5.22 8.82
CA GLU A 165 -6.31 3.90 8.38
C GLU A 165 -5.19 2.98 7.88
N PHE A 166 -4.14 3.55 7.28
CA PHE A 166 -3.05 2.77 6.68
C PHE A 166 -1.72 2.84 7.43
N GLY A 167 -1.57 3.72 8.42
CA GLY A 167 -0.41 3.71 9.30
C GLY A 167 0.94 4.01 8.66
N VAL A 168 0.96 4.73 7.53
CA VAL A 168 2.20 4.98 6.77
C VAL A 168 3.18 5.87 7.54
N GLY A 169 2.69 6.71 8.45
CA GLY A 169 3.50 7.60 9.28
C GLY A 169 4.23 8.66 8.45
N PHE A 170 3.53 9.32 7.54
CA PHE A 170 4.08 10.44 6.78
C PHE A 170 3.95 11.76 7.55
N GLU A 171 4.99 12.58 7.49
CA GLU A 171 5.03 13.92 8.08
C GLU A 171 5.61 14.92 7.08
N ALA A 172 4.93 16.05 6.89
CA ALA A 172 5.38 17.14 6.04
C ALA A 172 6.42 18.01 6.77
N TYR A 173 7.46 18.44 6.05
CA TYR A 173 8.44 19.40 6.56
C TYR A 173 8.85 20.40 5.48
N GLU A 174 9.30 21.58 5.90
CA GLU A 174 9.82 22.60 4.98
C GLU A 174 11.29 22.34 4.64
N LYS A 175 11.63 22.44 3.35
CA LYS A 175 13.00 22.34 2.85
C LYS A 175 13.83 23.53 3.36
N ALA A 176 14.95 23.25 4.02
CA ALA A 176 15.95 24.29 4.27
C ALA A 176 16.66 24.67 2.95
N ASP A 177 16.48 25.91 2.53
CA ASP A 177 17.37 26.66 1.63
C ASP A 177 17.57 26.10 0.20
N GLY A 178 16.61 25.36 -0.35
CA GLY A 178 16.64 24.93 -1.76
C GLY A 178 17.83 24.02 -2.13
N LYS A 179 18.46 23.38 -1.15
CA LYS A 179 19.53 22.40 -1.37
C LYS A 179 19.10 21.03 -0.89
N GLY A 180 18.21 20.40 -1.68
CA GLY A 180 17.94 18.97 -1.53
C GLY A 180 19.23 18.17 -1.71
N HIS A 181 19.45 17.19 -0.84
CA HIS A 181 20.52 16.21 -1.00
C HIS A 181 20.26 15.35 -2.25
N GLY A 182 20.75 15.81 -3.41
CA GLY A 182 20.76 15.08 -4.67
C GLY A 182 21.72 13.90 -4.64
N GLY A 183 21.36 12.86 -3.89
CA GLY A 183 22.00 11.55 -3.95
C GLY A 183 21.32 10.70 -5.03
N HIS A 184 21.62 10.96 -6.31
CA HIS A 184 21.09 10.16 -7.41
C HIS A 184 21.70 8.74 -7.38
N ASN A 185 20.87 7.74 -7.08
CA ASN A 185 21.06 6.40 -7.62
C ASN A 185 20.12 6.26 -8.82
N SER A 186 20.66 6.38 -10.03
CA SER A 186 19.96 6.45 -11.31
C SER A 186 19.32 5.12 -11.76
N SER A 187 18.70 4.38 -10.85
CA SER A 187 18.05 3.09 -11.14
C SER A 187 16.58 3.02 -10.73
N GLN A 188 16.02 4.06 -10.10
CA GLN A 188 14.69 4.03 -9.50
C GLN A 188 13.83 5.23 -9.94
N GLY A 189 13.35 5.24 -11.20
CA GLY A 189 12.44 6.26 -11.74
C GLY A 189 12.93 7.72 -11.60
N GLU A 190 12.14 8.69 -12.06
CA GLU A 190 12.50 10.12 -11.96
C GLU A 190 11.37 10.90 -11.25
N PRO A 191 11.67 11.76 -10.27
CA PRO A 191 10.68 12.66 -9.67
C PRO A 191 10.15 13.67 -10.69
N LEU A 192 8.90 14.11 -10.51
CA LEU A 192 8.41 15.30 -11.18
C LEU A 192 8.87 16.55 -10.44
N ASN A 193 9.68 17.37 -11.11
CA ASN A 193 10.08 18.70 -10.62
C ASN A 193 10.52 18.71 -9.14
N PRO A 194 11.61 18.01 -8.76
CA PRO A 194 12.01 17.83 -7.35
C PRO A 194 12.33 19.14 -6.61
N ASP A 195 12.67 20.20 -7.37
CA ASP A 195 12.97 21.53 -6.85
C ASP A 195 11.73 22.44 -6.73
N GLU A 196 10.55 22.00 -7.19
CA GLU A 196 9.33 22.82 -7.16
C GLU A 196 8.62 22.73 -5.81
N GLY A 197 8.51 23.86 -5.11
CA GLY A 197 7.82 24.00 -3.83
C GLY A 197 8.68 23.65 -2.62
N ASP A 198 8.28 24.19 -1.47
CA ASP A 198 9.09 24.20 -0.24
C ASP A 198 8.79 23.03 0.70
N THR A 199 7.88 22.12 0.34
CA THR A 199 7.45 20.99 1.18
C THR A 199 8.05 19.68 0.69
N ASP A 200 8.59 18.90 1.62
CA ASP A 200 8.95 17.49 1.46
C ASP A 200 8.28 16.65 2.55
N PHE A 201 8.40 15.33 2.46
CA PHE A 201 7.81 14.40 3.41
C PHE A 201 8.82 13.35 3.88
N THR A 202 8.85 13.11 5.19
CA THR A 202 9.40 11.87 5.74
C THR A 202 8.27 10.85 5.82
N HIS A 203 8.43 9.67 5.27
CA HIS A 203 7.40 8.63 5.32
C HIS A 203 8.01 7.23 5.28
N VAL A 204 7.26 6.24 5.75
CA VAL A 204 7.57 4.82 5.51
C VAL A 204 7.17 4.46 4.09
N ASN A 205 7.93 3.59 3.43
CA ASN A 205 7.50 3.02 2.16
C ASN A 205 6.53 1.88 2.42
N LEU A 206 5.46 1.78 1.65
CA LEU A 206 4.54 0.67 1.78
C LEU A 206 3.95 0.29 0.42
N VAL A 207 4.06 -0.99 0.06
CA VAL A 207 3.18 -1.65 -0.91
C VAL A 207 2.40 -2.73 -0.16
N LEU A 208 1.09 -2.71 -0.28
CA LEU A 208 0.21 -3.76 0.21
C LEU A 208 -0.23 -4.62 -0.98
N LEU A 209 -0.14 -5.94 -0.84
CA LEU A 209 -0.77 -6.91 -1.73
C LEU A 209 -1.94 -7.53 -0.99
N ALA A 210 -3.15 -7.26 -1.45
CA ALA A 210 -4.39 -7.88 -0.98
C ALA A 210 -4.87 -8.92 -1.99
N ASN A 211 -5.34 -10.06 -1.51
CA ASN A 211 -5.97 -11.08 -2.34
C ASN A 211 -7.39 -10.64 -2.78
N ARG A 212 -8.02 -11.47 -3.62
CA ARG A 212 -9.34 -11.18 -4.18
C ARG A 212 -10.42 -11.03 -3.12
N ASP A 213 -10.31 -11.68 -1.96
CA ASP A 213 -11.26 -11.53 -0.86
C ASP A 213 -11.00 -10.28 0.01
N GLY A 214 -9.96 -9.49 -0.32
CA GLY A 214 -9.62 -8.25 0.35
C GLY A 214 -8.74 -8.43 1.58
N TYR A 215 -8.11 -9.59 1.78
CA TYR A 215 -7.18 -9.82 2.87
C TYR A 215 -5.74 -9.54 2.44
N ILE A 216 -4.98 -8.89 3.32
CA ILE A 216 -3.57 -8.57 3.08
C ILE A 216 -2.72 -9.84 3.13
N GLU A 217 -2.04 -10.13 2.03
CA GLU A 217 -1.14 -11.27 1.86
C GLU A 217 0.31 -10.87 2.18
N ARG A 218 0.71 -9.67 1.76
CA ARG A 218 2.06 -9.13 1.91
C ARG A 218 2.05 -7.61 2.10
N ALA A 219 2.96 -7.14 2.93
CA ALA A 219 3.33 -5.74 3.06
C ALA A 219 4.83 -5.60 2.77
N TYR A 220 5.20 -4.71 1.85
CA TYR A 220 6.59 -4.44 1.47
C TYR A 220 6.98 -3.05 1.96
N GLN A 221 7.96 -2.97 2.86
CA GLN A 221 8.43 -1.72 3.46
C GLN A 221 9.62 -1.06 2.72
N GLU A 222 10.01 -1.67 1.60
CA GLU A 222 11.03 -1.18 0.69
C GLU A 222 10.49 -1.29 -0.74
N VAL A 223 11.16 -0.65 -1.70
CA VAL A 223 10.84 -0.82 -3.12
C VAL A 223 10.95 -2.31 -3.48
N PRO A 224 9.82 -3.00 -3.74
CA PRO A 224 9.87 -4.44 -3.94
C PRO A 224 10.55 -4.73 -5.27
N ARG A 225 11.42 -5.75 -5.29
CA ARG A 225 12.04 -6.20 -6.54
C ARG A 225 10.94 -6.74 -7.47
N PRO A 226 10.91 -6.38 -8.77
CA PRO A 226 9.84 -6.78 -9.67
C PRO A 226 9.63 -8.29 -9.76
N ASP A 227 10.71 -9.08 -9.75
CA ASP A 227 10.65 -10.55 -9.77
C ASP A 227 9.92 -11.11 -8.55
N LYS A 228 10.16 -10.54 -7.37
CA LYS A 228 9.51 -10.97 -6.13
C LYS A 228 8.04 -10.58 -6.12
N LEU A 229 7.70 -9.35 -6.49
CA LEU A 229 6.32 -8.87 -6.49
C LEU A 229 5.45 -9.67 -7.46
N LEU A 230 5.96 -9.94 -8.68
CA LEU A 230 5.29 -10.77 -9.68
C LEU A 230 5.14 -12.22 -9.21
N SER A 231 6.17 -12.80 -8.59
CA SER A 231 6.09 -14.17 -8.05
C SER A 231 5.06 -14.29 -6.93
N ASP A 232 4.99 -13.29 -6.05
CA ASP A 232 4.02 -13.28 -4.95
C ASP A 232 2.60 -13.10 -5.47
N LEU A 233 2.38 -12.13 -6.36
CA LEU A 233 1.08 -11.94 -7.02
C LEU A 233 0.63 -13.21 -7.74
N LYS A 234 1.52 -13.87 -8.49
CA LYS A 234 1.21 -15.14 -9.16
C LYS A 234 0.82 -16.22 -8.15
N THR A 235 1.48 -16.27 -7.00
CA THR A 235 1.14 -17.24 -5.95
C THR A 235 -0.26 -16.98 -5.40
N VAL A 236 -0.57 -15.73 -5.06
CA VAL A 236 -1.89 -15.32 -4.57
C VAL A 236 -2.98 -15.62 -5.60
N ARG A 237 -2.74 -15.27 -6.87
CA ARG A 237 -3.68 -15.54 -7.98
C ARG A 237 -3.98 -17.01 -8.19
N ASN A 238 -3.00 -17.90 -8.01
CA ASN A 238 -3.20 -19.34 -8.16
C ASN A 238 -3.79 -20.00 -6.91
N GLY A 239 -3.95 -19.27 -5.81
CA GLY A 239 -4.61 -19.75 -4.60
C GLY A 239 -6.14 -19.77 -4.71
N TYR A 240 -6.70 -19.22 -5.79
CA TYR A 240 -8.12 -19.10 -6.11
C TYR A 240 -8.44 -19.78 -7.44
#